data_AF-A0A916AB04-F1
#
_entry.id   AF-A0A916AB04-F1
#
_cell.length_a   1.000
_cell.length_b   1.000
_cell.length_c   1.000
_cell.angle_alpha   90.00
_cell.angle_beta   90.00
_cell.angle_gamma   90.00
#
_symmetry.space_group_name_H-M   'P 1'
#
loop_
_entity.id
_entity.type
_entity.pdbx_description
1 polymer ?
#
loop_
_entity_poly.entity_id
_entity_poly.type
_entity_poly.pdbx_seq_one_letter_code
_entity_poly.pdbx_strand_id
1 'polypeptide(L)'
;MPSQPVDDNQASAAPMVPAGYRWLPMVDVHPGMVIARPVVGQSGVLQTMYLATGAAITEATIEQMVVKGVECVAVGGPPDCDEPEDDLAATRFGRRLDQIFGPSPSGSCLALRDALILARRVL
;
A
#
# COMPACT_ATOMS: atom_id res chain seq x y z
N MET A 1 -27.45 9.48 -47.37
CA MET A 1 -27.44 8.20 -46.62
C MET A 1 -26.42 8.32 -45.49
N PRO A 2 -26.72 7.73 -44.33
CA PRO A 2 -26.42 8.32 -43.02
C PRO A 2 -25.05 7.92 -42.46
N SER A 3 -24.47 8.84 -41.69
CA SER A 3 -23.29 8.65 -40.86
C SER A 3 -23.51 7.53 -39.84
N GLN A 4 -22.67 6.51 -39.86
CA GLN A 4 -22.60 5.53 -38.77
C GLN A 4 -21.98 6.20 -37.53
N PRO A 5 -22.57 6.04 -36.33
CA PRO A 5 -21.87 6.37 -35.11
C PRO A 5 -20.80 5.31 -34.86
N VAL A 6 -19.57 5.76 -34.59
CA VAL A 6 -18.53 4.94 -34.01
C VAL A 6 -18.96 4.62 -32.57
N ASP A 7 -19.28 3.36 -32.32
CA ASP A 7 -19.46 2.82 -30.97
C ASP A 7 -18.10 2.79 -30.28
N ASP A 8 -17.70 3.95 -29.72
CA ASP A 8 -16.63 4.06 -28.72
C ASP A 8 -17.15 3.55 -27.37
N ASN A 9 -17.63 2.31 -27.32
CA ASN A 9 -17.84 1.61 -26.06
C ASN A 9 -16.65 0.69 -25.80
N GLN A 10 -15.47 1.30 -25.77
CA GLN A 10 -14.30 0.69 -25.16
C GLN A 10 -14.54 0.73 -23.65
N ALA A 11 -15.33 -0.24 -23.18
CA ALA A 11 -15.50 -0.54 -21.77
C ALA A 11 -14.10 -0.67 -21.19
N SER A 12 -13.65 0.39 -20.52
CA SER A 12 -12.46 0.40 -19.71
C SER A 12 -12.70 -0.66 -18.66
N ALA A 13 -12.19 -1.86 -18.91
CA ALA A 13 -12.14 -2.91 -17.92
C ALA A 13 -11.30 -2.33 -16.79
N ALA A 14 -11.99 -1.77 -15.79
CA ALA A 14 -11.37 -1.31 -14.57
C ALA A 14 -10.49 -2.48 -14.11
N PRO A 15 -9.16 -2.28 -13.97
CA PRO A 15 -8.27 -3.37 -13.65
C PRO A 15 -8.82 -4.04 -12.40
N MET A 16 -9.19 -5.32 -12.55
CA MET A 16 -9.69 -6.17 -11.49
C MET A 16 -8.70 -6.06 -10.35
N VAL A 17 -9.06 -5.34 -9.28
CA VAL A 17 -8.20 -5.17 -8.12
C VAL A 17 -8.05 -6.58 -7.55
N PRO A 18 -6.83 -7.15 -7.52
CA PRO A 18 -6.65 -8.49 -7.00
C PRO A 18 -7.16 -8.53 -5.55
N ALA A 19 -8.10 -9.41 -5.25
CA ALA A 19 -8.47 -9.69 -3.86
C ALA A 19 -7.20 -10.18 -3.13
N GLY A 20 -6.91 -9.62 -1.95
CA GLY A 20 -5.70 -9.97 -1.17
C GLY A 20 -4.49 -9.06 -1.41
N TYR A 21 -4.67 -7.73 -1.35
CA TYR A 21 -3.55 -6.78 -1.31
C TYR A 21 -3.37 -6.17 0.08
N ARG A 22 -2.14 -5.76 0.39
CA ARG A 22 -1.81 -5.02 1.61
C ARG A 22 -0.99 -3.77 1.30
N TRP A 23 -1.18 -2.72 2.08
CA TRP A 23 -0.32 -1.55 2.05
C TRP A 23 0.94 -1.82 2.86
N LEU A 24 2.10 -1.78 2.20
CA LEU A 24 3.38 -1.90 2.86
C LEU A 24 4.09 -0.54 2.87
N PRO A 25 4.68 -0.14 4.02
CA PRO A 25 5.64 0.95 4.01
C PRO A 25 6.85 0.56 3.16
N MET A 26 7.52 1.53 2.53
CA MET A 26 8.65 1.24 1.62
C MET A 26 9.77 0.39 2.25
N VAL A 27 9.98 0.47 3.56
CA VAL A 27 10.96 -0.35 4.30
C VAL A 27 10.64 -1.85 4.28
N ASP A 28 9.37 -2.21 4.09
CA ASP A 28 8.89 -3.59 4.05
C ASP A 28 8.67 -4.10 2.62
N VAL A 29 9.01 -3.29 1.61
CA VAL A 29 8.91 -3.64 0.18
C VAL A 29 10.20 -4.31 -0.27
N HIS A 30 10.07 -5.42 -1.00
CA HIS A 30 11.20 -6.21 -1.46
C HIS A 30 11.08 -6.50 -2.97
N PRO A 31 12.21 -6.72 -3.67
CA PRO A 31 12.18 -7.16 -5.06
C PRO A 31 11.36 -8.44 -5.23
N GLY A 32 10.62 -8.54 -6.35
CA GLY A 32 9.75 -9.67 -6.67
C GLY A 32 8.30 -9.52 -6.20
N MET A 33 7.99 -8.56 -5.31
CA MET A 33 6.59 -8.20 -5.00
C MET A 33 5.90 -7.57 -6.20
N VAL A 34 4.56 -7.62 -6.25
CA VAL A 34 3.78 -7.13 -7.40
C VAL A 34 2.90 -5.97 -6.97
N ILE A 35 2.86 -4.90 -7.77
CA ILE A 35 2.01 -3.73 -7.56
C ILE A 35 0.53 -4.13 -7.68
N ALA A 36 -0.26 -3.93 -6.64
CA ALA A 36 -1.70 -4.17 -6.67
C ALA A 36 -2.49 -2.92 -7.09
N ARG A 37 -1.95 -1.72 -6.86
CA ARG A 37 -2.57 -0.45 -7.27
C ARG A 37 -1.54 0.47 -7.92
N PRO A 38 -1.92 1.24 -8.95
CA PRO A 38 -0.96 2.07 -9.66
C PRO A 38 -0.21 3.04 -8.74
N VAL A 39 1.10 3.16 -8.93
CA VAL A 39 1.94 4.12 -8.20
C VAL A 39 2.34 5.24 -9.16
N VAL A 40 2.17 6.48 -8.70
CA VAL A 40 2.48 7.67 -9.47
C VAL A 40 3.49 8.50 -8.69
N GLY A 41 4.63 8.82 -9.30
CA GLY A 41 5.59 9.76 -8.75
C GLY A 41 5.54 11.08 -9.53
N GLN A 42 5.37 12.20 -8.83
CA GLN A 42 5.32 13.53 -9.42
C GLN A 42 6.52 14.37 -8.99
N SER A 43 6.92 15.31 -9.85
CA SER A 43 7.90 16.35 -9.54
C SER A 43 7.32 17.68 -10.00
N GLY A 44 6.79 18.46 -9.06
CA GLY A 44 5.92 19.58 -9.39
C GLY A 44 4.65 19.10 -10.11
N VAL A 45 4.35 19.67 -11.28
CA VAL A 45 3.19 19.27 -12.11
C VAL A 45 3.46 18.08 -13.05
N LEU A 46 4.72 17.64 -13.15
CA LEU A 46 5.12 16.59 -14.09
C LEU A 46 5.05 15.22 -13.43
N GLN A 47 4.33 14.30 -14.07
CA GLN A 47 4.41 12.88 -13.74
C GLN A 47 5.77 12.34 -14.25
N THR A 48 6.59 11.87 -13.32
CA THR A 48 7.97 11.41 -13.59
C THR A 48 8.17 9.93 -13.32
N MET A 49 7.17 9.25 -12.76
CA MET A 49 7.15 7.82 -12.53
C MET A 49 5.73 7.30 -12.63
N TYR A 50 5.57 6.13 -13.24
CA TYR A 50 4.32 5.38 -13.27
C TYR A 50 4.63 3.89 -13.18
N LEU A 51 4.00 3.21 -12.22
CA LEU A 51 4.02 1.76 -12.11
C LEU A 51 2.59 1.26 -12.20
N ALA A 52 2.32 0.43 -13.20
CA ALA A 52 1.00 -0.16 -13.40
C ALA A 52 0.73 -1.27 -12.38
N THR A 53 -0.55 -1.56 -12.12
CA THR A 53 -0.96 -2.81 -11.45
C THR A 53 -0.38 -4.01 -12.21
N GLY A 54 0.11 -5.00 -11.47
CA GLY A 54 0.78 -6.18 -12.01
C GLY A 54 2.27 -5.99 -12.27
N ALA A 55 2.82 -4.78 -12.15
CA ALA A 55 4.25 -4.55 -12.31
C ALA A 55 5.04 -5.23 -11.17
N ALA A 56 6.08 -5.96 -11.52
CA ALA A 56 7.03 -6.50 -10.56
C ALA A 56 7.91 -5.37 -10.00
N ILE A 57 8.08 -5.36 -8.68
CA ILE A 57 8.96 -4.45 -7.99
C ILE A 57 10.39 -4.96 -8.15
N THR A 58 11.27 -4.13 -8.69
CA THR A 58 12.72 -4.39 -8.78
C THR A 58 13.46 -3.49 -7.79
N GLU A 59 14.74 -3.76 -7.55
CA GLU A 59 15.60 -2.87 -6.75
C GLU A 59 15.60 -1.44 -7.31
N ALA A 60 15.76 -1.28 -8.64
CA ALA A 60 15.71 0.01 -9.29
C ALA A 60 14.36 0.73 -9.11
N THR A 61 13.25 -0.02 -9.08
CA THR A 61 11.92 0.52 -8.81
C THR A 61 11.82 1.04 -7.38
N ILE A 62 12.37 0.30 -6.40
CA ILE A 62 12.40 0.69 -4.99
C ILE A 62 13.20 1.99 -4.83
N GLU A 63 14.38 2.07 -5.43
CA GLU A 63 15.20 3.28 -5.41
C GLU A 63 14.46 4.49 -5.98
N GLN A 64 13.78 4.33 -7.12
CA GLN A 64 12.97 5.40 -7.71
C GLN A 64 11.82 5.82 -6.79
N MET A 65 11.12 4.88 -6.18
CA MET A 65 10.04 5.17 -5.21
C MET A 65 10.57 5.97 -4.01
N VAL A 66 11.75 5.62 -3.49
CA VAL A 66 12.42 6.37 -2.41
C VAL A 66 12.78 7.79 -2.87
N VAL A 67 13.39 7.96 -4.05
CA VAL A 67 13.73 9.29 -4.59
C VAL A 67 12.47 10.15 -4.80
N LYS A 68 11.33 9.54 -5.13
CA LYS A 68 10.05 10.22 -5.31
C LYS A 68 9.26 10.43 -4.02
N GLY A 69 9.80 10.04 -2.86
CA GLY A 69 9.14 10.22 -1.57
C GLY A 69 7.87 9.39 -1.43
N VAL A 70 7.76 8.26 -2.13
CA VAL A 70 6.67 7.31 -1.92
C VAL A 70 6.87 6.66 -0.56
N GLU A 71 5.89 6.78 0.34
CA GLU A 71 6.02 6.23 1.70
C GLU A 71 5.46 4.81 1.80
N CYS A 72 4.45 4.47 0.99
CA CYS A 72 3.79 3.18 1.00
C CYS A 72 3.26 2.77 -0.38
N VAL A 73 3.12 1.46 -0.58
CA VAL A 73 2.65 0.85 -1.82
C VAL A 73 1.74 -0.34 -1.54
N ALA A 74 0.67 -0.47 -2.32
CA ALA A 74 -0.19 -1.64 -2.27
C ALA A 74 0.47 -2.77 -3.08
N VAL A 75 0.79 -3.88 -2.40
CA VAL A 75 1.35 -5.07 -3.03
C VAL A 75 0.34 -6.21 -3.03
N GLY A 76 0.34 -7.02 -4.09
CA GLY A 76 -0.43 -8.26 -4.16
C GLY A 76 0.20 -9.33 -3.27
N GLY A 77 -0.60 -9.95 -2.40
CA GLY A 77 -0.21 -11.17 -1.68
C GLY A 77 -0.42 -12.42 -2.54
N PRO A 78 0.26 -13.54 -2.24
CA PRO A 78 -0.16 -14.83 -2.78
C PRO A 78 -1.59 -15.14 -2.30
N PRO A 79 -2.41 -15.82 -3.12
CA PRO A 79 -3.84 -16.06 -2.83
C PRO A 79 -4.12 -16.93 -1.59
N ASP A 80 -3.09 -17.51 -0.95
CA ASP A 80 -3.26 -18.51 0.12
C ASP A 80 -2.54 -18.15 1.43
N CYS A 81 -2.22 -16.88 1.68
CA CYS A 81 -1.71 -16.47 3.00
C CYS A 81 -2.84 -16.25 4.01
N ASP A 82 -3.61 -17.29 4.30
CA ASP A 82 -4.27 -17.48 5.60
C ASP A 82 -3.25 -18.10 6.59
N GLU A 83 -2.02 -17.57 6.63
CA GLU A 83 -1.17 -17.79 7.81
C GLU A 83 -1.80 -17.01 8.97
N PRO A 84 -1.61 -17.42 10.24
CA PRO A 84 -2.01 -16.61 11.38
C PRO A 84 -1.13 -15.35 11.44
N GLU A 85 -1.33 -14.43 10.49
CA GLU A 85 -0.68 -13.13 10.37
C GLU A 85 -0.94 -12.29 11.62
N ASP A 86 -1.94 -12.66 12.41
CA ASP A 86 -2.42 -11.89 13.56
C ASP A 86 -1.39 -11.81 14.71
N ASP A 87 -0.65 -12.88 15.00
CA ASP A 87 0.30 -12.91 16.13
C ASP A 87 1.60 -12.14 15.80
N LEU A 88 2.15 -12.34 14.60
CA LEU A 88 3.35 -11.62 14.16
C LEU A 88 3.02 -10.15 13.86
N ALA A 89 1.87 -9.87 13.26
CA ALA A 89 1.39 -8.50 13.07
C ALA A 89 1.08 -7.83 14.41
N ALA A 90 0.55 -8.55 15.41
CA ALA A 90 0.32 -8.01 16.74
C ALA A 90 1.62 -7.66 17.44
N THR A 91 2.61 -8.54 17.33
CA THR A 91 3.94 -8.30 17.89
C THR A 91 4.60 -7.09 17.23
N ARG A 92 4.51 -6.97 15.89
CA ARG A 92 5.05 -5.84 15.14
C ARG A 92 4.34 -4.53 15.47
N PHE A 93 3.01 -4.58 15.61
CA PHE A 93 2.18 -3.43 15.96
C PHE A 93 2.48 -2.92 17.37
N GLY A 94 2.53 -3.82 18.36
CA GLY A 94 2.88 -3.49 19.74
C GLY A 94 4.25 -2.83 19.83
N ARG A 95 5.27 -3.45 19.20
CA ARG A 95 6.63 -2.89 19.16
C ARG A 95 6.67 -1.50 18.53
N ARG A 96 5.85 -1.24 17.52
CA ARG A 96 5.79 0.06 16.85
C ARG A 96 5.10 1.12 17.72
N LEU A 97 4.06 0.75 18.45
CA LEU A 97 3.45 1.63 19.45
C LEU A 97 4.46 2.00 20.53
N ASP A 98 5.25 1.05 21.02
CA ASP A 98 6.27 1.32 22.03
C ASP A 98 7.37 2.28 21.52
N GLN A 99 7.74 2.18 20.23
CA GLN A 99 8.68 3.11 19.60
C GLN A 99 8.11 4.54 19.46
N ILE A 100 6.82 4.66 19.14
CA ILE A 100 6.14 5.95 18.92
C ILE A 100 5.88 6.67 20.25
N PHE A 101 5.38 5.93 21.23
CA PHE A 101 4.91 6.50 22.51
C PHE A 101 5.97 6.47 23.62
N GLY A 102 7.04 5.68 23.43
CA GLY A 102 8.10 5.52 24.41
C GLY A 102 7.66 4.82 25.70
N PRO A 103 8.56 4.70 26.69
CA PRO A 103 8.30 3.98 27.94
C PRO A 103 7.41 4.74 28.93
N SER A 104 7.16 6.04 28.72
CA SER A 104 6.32 6.86 29.61
C SER A 104 5.57 7.93 28.82
N PRO A 105 4.51 7.55 28.08
CA PRO A 105 3.66 8.50 27.38
C PRO A 105 2.90 9.41 28.35
N SER A 106 2.70 10.67 27.95
CA SER A 106 1.83 11.60 28.67
C SER A 106 0.36 11.13 28.64
N GLY A 107 -0.49 11.67 29.51
CA GLY A 107 -1.92 11.27 29.60
C GLY A 107 -2.69 11.38 28.26
N SER A 108 -2.39 12.40 27.45
CA SER A 108 -2.98 12.54 26.10
C SER A 108 -2.44 11.53 25.09
N CYS A 109 -1.17 11.11 25.23
CA CYS A 109 -0.55 10.10 24.39
C CYS A 109 -1.07 8.69 24.72
N LEU A 110 -1.39 8.41 25.98
CA LEU A 110 -2.03 7.16 26.40
C LEU A 110 -3.41 6.99 25.75
N ALA A 111 -4.24 8.04 25.78
CA ALA A 111 -5.56 8.01 25.16
C ALA A 111 -5.50 7.71 23.66
N LEU A 112 -4.52 8.29 22.94
CA LEU A 112 -4.31 8.01 21.52
C LEU A 112 -3.80 6.58 21.29
N ARG A 113 -2.85 6.10 22.10
CA ARG A 113 -2.35 4.73 22.02
C ARG A 113 -3.47 3.70 22.22
N ASP A 114 -4.32 3.91 23.22
CA ASP A 114 -5.45 3.02 23.51
C ASP A 114 -6.49 3.05 22.38
N ALA A 115 -6.77 4.23 21.81
CA ALA A 115 -7.63 4.35 20.65
C ALA A 115 -7.09 3.58 19.43
N LEU A 116 -5.77 3.60 19.19
CA LEU A 116 -5.13 2.84 18.11
C LEU A 116 -5.21 1.32 18.35
N ILE A 117 -5.08 0.87 19.60
CA ILE A 117 -5.25 -0.54 19.98
C ILE A 117 -6.70 -0.98 19.76
N LEU A 118 -7.67 -0.14 20.12
CA LEU A 118 -9.10 -0.42 19.95
C LEU A 118 -9.48 -0.48 18.46
N ALA A 119 -9.02 0.48 17.66
CA ALA A 119 -9.31 0.56 16.23
C ALA A 119 -8.84 -0.67 15.46
N ARG A 120 -7.71 -1.27 15.87
CA ARG A 120 -7.20 -2.50 15.28
C ARG A 120 -8.10 -3.71 15.47
N ARG A 121 -8.96 -3.74 16.50
CA ARG A 121 -9.87 -4.87 16.77
C ARG A 121 -11.17 -4.81 15.96
N VAL A 122 -11.41 -3.70 15.27
CA VAL A 122 -12.68 -3.42 14.55
C VAL A 122 -12.49 -3.49 13.03
N LEU A 123 -11.25 -3.51 12.55
CA LEU A 123 -10.85 -3.67 11.15
C LEU A 123 -10.50 -5.13 10.86
#